data_AF-J8ENS9-F1
#
_entry.id   AF-J8ENS9-F1
#
_cell.length_a   1.000
_cell.length_b   1.000
_cell.length_c   1.000
_cell.angle_alpha   90.00
_cell.angle_beta   90.00
_cell.angle_gamma   90.00
#
_symmetry.space_group_name_H-M   'P 1'
#
loop_
_entity.id
_entity.type
_entity.pdbx_description
1 polymer ?
#
loop_
_entity_poly.entity_id
_entity_poly.type
_entity_poly.pdbx_seq_one_letter_code
_entity_poly.pdbx_strand_id
1 'polypeptide(L)'
;MNKLKNAIQNNTSSVDELSEISKKMSDLGITKEYNEALIKIDFGKYLRGLIDDPPTAMRNPYAHYILFKKGLGQKQKVLVQEGQEILRRYGIDPIIGEENLVWAPNAVIGQHSLDALEIVVKRLRDVEAIDGDLDDIVEALKDLGDIASTR
;
A
#
# COMPACT_ATOMS: atom_id res chain seq x y z
N MET A 1 -10.71 18.08 -2.06
CA MET A 1 -10.18 16.74 -2.39
C MET A 1 -9.43 16.67 -3.72
N ASN A 2 -9.95 17.15 -4.85
CA ASN A 2 -9.25 17.05 -6.15
C ASN A 2 -7.84 17.67 -6.18
N LYS A 3 -7.64 18.81 -5.51
CA LYS A 3 -6.32 19.44 -5.38
C LYS A 3 -5.30 18.52 -4.68
N LEU A 4 -5.70 17.87 -3.59
CA LEU A 4 -4.84 16.94 -2.84
C LEU A 4 -4.48 15.71 -3.68
N LYS A 5 -5.47 15.08 -4.32
CA LYS A 5 -5.25 13.96 -5.25
C LYS A 5 -4.25 14.31 -6.35
N ASN A 6 -4.40 15.48 -6.95
CA ASN A 6 -3.48 15.98 -7.95
C ASN A 6 -2.08 16.21 -7.37
N ALA A 7 -1.96 16.75 -6.15
CA ALA A 7 -0.64 16.95 -5.54
C ALA A 7 0.08 15.63 -5.28
N ILE A 8 -0.64 14.64 -4.73
CA ILE A 8 -0.09 13.29 -4.46
C ILE A 8 0.36 12.62 -5.76
N GLN A 9 -0.52 12.48 -6.75
CA GLN A 9 -0.17 11.75 -7.99
C GLN A 9 0.89 12.46 -8.86
N ASN A 10 1.24 13.71 -8.54
CA ASN A 10 2.33 14.44 -9.19
C ASN A 10 3.57 14.55 -8.28
N ASN A 11 3.58 13.91 -7.11
CA ASN A 11 4.68 13.98 -6.13
C ASN A 11 5.07 15.42 -5.76
N THR A 12 4.08 16.32 -5.64
CA THR A 12 4.31 17.74 -5.28
C THR A 12 4.01 18.05 -3.81
N SER A 13 3.69 17.04 -3.00
CA SER A 13 3.51 17.15 -1.55
C SER A 13 4.60 16.35 -0.86
N SER A 14 5.14 16.87 0.25
CA SER A 14 6.15 16.15 1.01
C SER A 14 5.53 15.01 1.82
N VAL A 15 6.34 14.03 2.22
CA VAL A 15 5.92 12.93 3.10
C VAL A 15 5.37 13.48 4.43
N ASP A 16 6.02 14.49 5.00
CA ASP A 16 5.58 15.13 6.25
C ASP A 16 4.20 15.79 6.10
N GLU A 17 3.95 16.51 5.00
CA GLU A 17 2.65 17.12 4.71
C GLU A 17 1.55 16.05 4.60
N LEU A 18 1.85 14.93 3.93
CA LEU A 18 0.90 13.84 3.74
C LEU A 18 0.61 13.11 5.06
N SER A 19 1.63 12.89 5.88
CA SER A 19 1.51 12.31 7.22
C SER A 19 0.65 13.19 8.13
N GLU A 20 0.89 14.51 8.14
CA GLU A 20 0.05 15.45 8.89
C GLU A 20 -1.40 15.44 8.44
N ILE A 21 -1.65 15.38 7.13
CA ILE A 21 -3.00 15.30 6.58
C ILE A 21 -3.66 13.99 7.02
N SER A 22 -2.97 12.85 6.87
CA SER A 22 -3.49 11.53 7.25
C SER A 22 -3.87 11.50 8.74
N LYS A 23 -3.00 12.04 9.61
CA LYS A 23 -3.27 12.20 11.04
C LYS A 23 -4.51 13.07 11.31
N LYS A 24 -4.61 14.25 10.69
CA LYS A 24 -5.78 15.15 10.83
C LYS A 24 -7.08 14.46 10.38
N MET A 25 -7.05 13.67 9.31
CA MET A 25 -8.23 12.92 8.85
C MET A 25 -8.62 11.81 9.82
N SER A 26 -7.63 11.18 10.47
CA SER A 26 -7.89 10.19 11.53
C SER A 26 -8.49 10.83 12.78
N ASP A 27 -7.95 11.97 13.23
CA ASP A 27 -8.46 12.69 14.41
C ASP A 27 -9.91 13.16 14.20
N LEU A 28 -10.28 13.44 12.95
CA LEU A 28 -11.64 13.80 12.54
C LEU A 28 -12.57 12.57 12.34
N GLY A 29 -12.06 11.34 12.45
CA GLY A 29 -12.85 10.12 12.28
C GLY A 29 -13.27 9.84 10.83
N ILE A 30 -12.59 10.43 9.84
CA ILE A 30 -12.93 10.34 8.40
C ILE A 30 -11.87 9.58 7.57
N THR A 31 -11.09 8.72 8.21
CA THR A 31 -10.03 7.91 7.55
C THR A 31 -10.59 7.08 6.40
N LYS A 32 -11.81 6.55 6.53
CA LYS A 32 -12.42 5.72 5.49
C LYS A 32 -12.74 6.55 4.24
N GLU A 33 -13.39 7.70 4.41
CA GLU A 33 -13.75 8.62 3.33
C GLU A 33 -12.49 9.19 2.66
N TYR A 34 -11.46 9.50 3.47
CA TYR A 34 -10.15 9.91 3.00
C TYR A 34 -9.52 8.84 2.10
N ASN A 35 -9.43 7.59 2.59
CA ASN A 35 -8.88 6.47 1.82
C ASN A 35 -9.69 6.21 0.54
N GLU A 36 -11.02 6.20 0.62
CA GLU A 36 -11.91 6.02 -0.54
C GLU A 36 -11.76 7.13 -1.59
N ALA A 37 -11.35 8.33 -1.17
CA ALA A 37 -11.01 9.41 -2.09
C ALA A 37 -9.62 9.19 -2.72
N LEU A 38 -8.62 8.79 -1.93
CA LEU A 38 -7.24 8.59 -2.39
C LEU A 38 -7.09 7.42 -3.35
N ILE A 39 -7.83 6.32 -3.18
CA ILE A 39 -7.72 5.16 -4.08
C ILE A 39 -8.06 5.46 -5.56
N LYS A 40 -8.58 6.66 -5.85
CA LYS A 40 -8.96 7.17 -7.18
C LYS A 40 -7.85 7.98 -7.86
N ILE A 41 -6.66 8.10 -7.29
CA ILE A 41 -5.52 8.72 -7.97
C ILE A 41 -4.90 7.78 -9.01
N ASP A 42 -4.06 8.34 -9.88
CA ASP A 42 -3.22 7.55 -10.77
C ASP A 42 -1.99 7.03 -10.03
N PHE A 43 -2.06 5.78 -9.54
CA PHE A 43 -0.97 5.14 -8.81
C PHE A 43 0.22 4.78 -9.69
N GLY A 44 0.02 4.55 -10.99
CA GLY A 44 1.15 4.31 -11.89
C GLY A 44 1.98 5.57 -12.05
N LYS A 45 1.32 6.72 -12.21
CA LYS A 45 1.99 8.02 -12.22
C LYS A 45 2.64 8.36 -10.88
N TYR A 46 1.92 8.11 -9.78
CA TYR A 46 2.43 8.34 -8.44
C TYR A 46 3.71 7.56 -8.18
N LEU A 47 3.67 6.23 -8.36
CA LEU A 47 4.79 5.32 -8.12
C LEU A 47 6.00 5.65 -8.98
N ARG A 48 5.79 6.03 -10.25
CA ARG A 48 6.88 6.47 -11.14
C ARG A 48 7.65 7.66 -10.57
N GLY A 49 6.97 8.59 -9.91
CA GLY A 49 7.67 9.73 -9.31
C GLY A 49 8.29 9.43 -7.94
N LEU A 50 8.01 8.27 -7.34
CA LEU A 50 8.66 7.77 -6.13
C LEU A 50 9.92 6.97 -6.45
N ILE A 51 9.80 5.95 -7.31
CA ILE A 51 10.83 4.92 -7.53
C ILE A 51 11.27 4.75 -8.99
N ASP A 52 11.00 5.74 -9.84
CA ASP A 52 11.24 5.74 -11.29
C ASP A 52 10.37 4.75 -12.10
N ASP A 53 10.69 4.64 -13.40
CA ASP A 53 9.98 3.80 -14.35
C ASP A 53 10.05 2.30 -13.99
N PRO A 54 9.02 1.51 -14.35
CA PRO A 54 9.05 0.06 -14.14
C PRO A 54 10.20 -0.58 -14.92
N PRO A 55 10.70 -1.76 -14.47
CA PRO A 55 11.72 -2.50 -15.21
C PRO A 55 11.34 -2.72 -16.67
N THR A 56 12.24 -2.43 -17.62
CA THR A 56 11.95 -2.49 -19.06
C THR A 56 11.47 -3.86 -19.53
N ALA A 57 11.91 -4.94 -18.88
CA ALA A 57 11.50 -6.31 -19.20
C ALA A 57 10.15 -6.70 -18.59
N MET A 58 9.58 -5.90 -17.67
CA MET A 58 8.32 -6.21 -17.00
C MET A 58 7.14 -6.08 -17.97
N ARG A 59 6.41 -7.17 -18.15
CA ARG A 59 5.23 -7.18 -19.02
C ARG A 59 4.05 -6.53 -18.32
N ASN A 60 3.41 -5.56 -18.99
CA ASN A 60 2.19 -4.91 -18.51
C ASN A 60 2.32 -4.41 -17.05
N PRO A 61 3.31 -3.56 -16.75
CA PRO A 61 3.59 -3.12 -15.40
C PRO A 61 2.45 -2.27 -14.85
N TYR A 62 2.18 -2.41 -13.55
CA TYR A 62 1.27 -1.54 -12.81
C TYR A 62 1.77 -1.34 -11.39
N ALA A 63 1.31 -0.26 -10.76
CA ALA A 63 1.52 -0.04 -9.34
C ALA A 63 0.68 -1.05 -8.53
N HIS A 64 1.37 -2.03 -7.97
CA HIS A 64 0.82 -3.08 -7.15
C HIS A 64 0.85 -2.68 -5.68
N TYR A 65 -0.21 -3.06 -4.98
CA TYR A 65 -0.32 -2.95 -3.54
C TYR A 65 0.04 -4.28 -2.91
N ILE A 66 1.12 -4.31 -2.13
CA ILE A 66 1.57 -5.52 -1.43
C ILE A 66 0.44 -5.98 -0.47
N LEU A 67 0.07 -5.13 0.48
CA LEU A 67 -1.20 -5.23 1.18
C LEU A 67 -2.29 -4.51 0.40
N PHE A 68 -3.38 -5.20 0.06
CA PHE A 68 -4.41 -4.64 -0.81
C PHE A 68 -5.06 -3.40 -0.22
N LYS A 69 -5.24 -2.37 -1.05
CA LYS A 69 -6.04 -1.17 -0.69
C LYS A 69 -7.52 -1.47 -0.40
N LYS A 70 -8.08 -2.55 -0.97
CA LYS A 70 -9.49 -2.94 -0.82
C LYS A 70 -9.67 -4.44 -1.01
N GLY A 71 -10.37 -5.09 -0.07
CA GLY A 71 -10.76 -6.49 -0.18
C GLY A 71 -12.07 -6.71 -0.94
N LEU A 72 -12.18 -7.86 -1.61
CA LEU A 72 -13.40 -8.39 -2.24
C LEU A 72 -14.12 -9.38 -1.30
N GLY A 73 -15.42 -9.15 -1.09
CA GLY A 73 -16.19 -9.95 -0.13
C GLY A 73 -15.78 -9.71 1.33
N GLN A 74 -16.47 -10.36 2.26
CA GLN A 74 -16.27 -10.08 3.68
C GLN A 74 -14.91 -10.55 4.20
N LYS A 75 -14.44 -11.73 3.78
CA LYS A 75 -13.18 -12.32 4.25
C LYS A 75 -11.96 -11.45 3.92
N GLN A 76 -11.81 -11.04 2.66
CA GLN A 76 -10.69 -10.17 2.30
C GLN A 76 -10.81 -8.79 2.95
N LYS A 77 -12.02 -8.23 3.11
CA LYS A 77 -12.19 -6.92 3.76
C LYS A 77 -11.70 -6.91 5.20
N VAL A 78 -11.98 -7.97 5.96
CA VAL A 78 -11.49 -8.12 7.34
C VAL A 78 -9.97 -8.19 7.37
N LEU A 79 -9.37 -9.02 6.52
CA LEU A 79 -7.91 -9.14 6.44
C LEU A 79 -7.22 -7.86 5.97
N VAL A 80 -7.79 -7.17 4.97
CA VAL A 80 -7.29 -5.87 4.54
C VAL A 80 -7.35 -4.87 5.69
N GLN A 81 -8.49 -4.78 6.38
CA GLN A 81 -8.62 -3.87 7.51
C GLN A 81 -7.55 -4.13 8.58
N GLU A 82 -7.39 -5.39 8.98
CA GLU A 82 -6.38 -5.79 9.95
C GLU A 82 -4.97 -5.44 9.50
N GLY A 83 -4.56 -5.83 8.29
CA GLY A 83 -3.24 -5.48 7.76
C GLY A 83 -3.01 -3.97 7.74
N GLN A 84 -4.04 -3.18 7.39
CA GLN A 84 -3.92 -1.72 7.37
C GLN A 84 -3.79 -1.15 8.79
N GLU A 85 -4.42 -1.76 9.79
CA GLU A 85 -4.24 -1.40 11.19
C GLU A 85 -2.82 -1.72 11.67
N ILE A 86 -2.23 -2.84 11.23
CA ILE A 86 -0.82 -3.16 11.48
C ILE A 86 0.08 -2.07 10.89
N LEU A 87 -0.01 -1.81 9.59
CA LEU A 87 0.85 -0.82 8.92
C LEU A 87 0.81 0.56 9.60
N ARG A 88 -0.37 1.01 10.04
CA ARG A 88 -0.52 2.29 10.74
C ARG A 88 0.19 2.32 12.10
N ARG A 89 0.30 1.20 12.83
CA ARG A 89 1.05 1.16 14.10
C ARG A 89 2.55 1.39 13.88
N TYR A 90 3.06 1.03 12.71
CA TYR A 90 4.43 1.30 12.28
C TYR A 90 4.56 2.65 11.56
N GLY A 91 3.50 3.45 11.46
CA GLY A 91 3.54 4.75 10.79
C GLY A 91 3.49 4.68 9.26
N ILE A 92 3.22 3.50 8.67
CA ILE A 92 3.11 3.31 7.22
C ILE A 92 1.67 3.62 6.79
N ASP A 93 1.51 4.53 5.82
CA ASP A 93 0.20 4.78 5.21
C ASP A 93 -0.17 3.63 4.25
N PRO A 94 -1.27 2.92 4.47
CA PRO A 94 -1.60 1.74 3.66
C PRO A 94 -2.02 2.06 2.22
N ILE A 95 -2.33 3.32 1.89
CA ILE A 95 -2.84 3.73 0.58
C ILE A 95 -1.77 4.40 -0.26
N ILE A 96 -0.95 5.25 0.36
CA ILE A 96 0.06 6.06 -0.33
C ILE A 96 1.49 5.87 0.20
N GLY A 97 1.70 5.08 1.25
CA GLY A 97 3.06 4.73 1.70
C GLY A 97 3.80 3.97 0.60
N GLU A 98 5.00 4.45 0.26
CA GLU A 98 5.85 3.87 -0.78
C GLU A 98 6.20 2.41 -0.45
N GLU A 99 6.36 2.10 0.83
CA GLU A 99 6.72 0.80 1.37
C GLU A 99 5.69 -0.28 1.01
N ASN A 100 4.44 0.11 0.77
CA ASN A 100 3.36 -0.80 0.40
C ASN A 100 3.11 -0.85 -1.12
N LEU A 101 3.96 -0.20 -1.93
CA LEU A 101 3.81 -0.09 -3.38
C LEU A 101 5.02 -0.67 -4.11
N VAL A 102 4.76 -1.41 -5.18
CA VAL A 102 5.82 -1.97 -6.04
C VAL A 102 5.36 -2.04 -7.49
N TRP A 103 6.29 -2.00 -8.43
CA TRP A 103 6.00 -2.39 -9.81
C TRP A 103 5.81 -3.90 -9.89
N ALA A 104 4.68 -4.35 -10.44
CA ALA A 104 4.45 -5.77 -10.69
C ALA A 104 3.79 -6.00 -12.06
N PRO A 105 3.88 -7.20 -12.63
CA PRO A 105 3.13 -7.57 -13.83
C PRO A 105 1.64 -7.68 -13.51
N ASN A 106 0.80 -7.03 -14.32
CA ASN A 106 -0.65 -7.05 -14.14
C ASN A 106 -1.29 -8.35 -14.67
N ALA A 107 -2.50 -8.65 -14.22
CA ALA A 107 -3.30 -9.81 -14.60
C ALA A 107 -2.67 -11.18 -14.26
N VAL A 108 -1.79 -11.23 -13.26
CA VAL A 108 -1.24 -12.48 -12.72
C VAL A 108 -2.32 -13.20 -11.90
N ILE A 109 -2.62 -14.44 -12.29
CA ILE A 109 -3.61 -15.27 -11.60
C ILE A 109 -3.17 -15.53 -10.16
N GLY A 110 -4.08 -15.30 -9.21
CA GLY A 110 -3.85 -15.54 -7.79
C GLY A 110 -3.16 -14.40 -7.04
N GLN A 111 -2.59 -13.40 -7.71
CA GLN A 111 -1.91 -12.27 -7.06
C GLN A 111 -2.86 -11.42 -6.19
N HIS A 112 -4.16 -11.41 -6.51
CA HIS A 112 -5.23 -10.77 -5.73
C HIS A 112 -6.18 -11.75 -5.02
N SER A 113 -5.72 -12.99 -4.80
CA SER A 113 -6.51 -14.02 -4.13
C SER A 113 -6.60 -13.81 -2.61
N LEU A 114 -7.51 -14.53 -1.97
CA LEU A 114 -7.58 -14.60 -0.51
C LEU A 114 -6.28 -15.18 0.07
N ASP A 115 -5.78 -16.27 -0.49
CA ASP A 115 -4.56 -16.95 -0.04
C ASP A 115 -3.33 -16.02 -0.10
N ALA A 116 -3.20 -15.23 -1.17
CA ALA A 116 -2.14 -14.24 -1.28
C ALA A 116 -2.23 -13.18 -0.17
N LEU A 117 -3.44 -12.69 0.12
CA LEU A 117 -3.67 -11.73 1.20
C LEU A 117 -3.40 -12.34 2.58
N GLU A 118 -3.78 -13.61 2.81
CA GLU A 118 -3.49 -14.31 4.07
C GLU A 118 -1.99 -14.44 4.31
N ILE A 119 -1.18 -14.70 3.26
CA ILE A 119 0.29 -14.72 3.36
C ILE A 119 0.82 -13.34 3.76
N VAL A 120 0.36 -12.27 3.11
CA VAL A 120 0.78 -10.90 3.43
C VAL A 120 0.44 -10.56 4.89
N VAL A 121 -0.82 -10.72 5.30
CA VAL A 121 -1.26 -10.41 6.66
C VAL A 121 -0.54 -11.28 7.69
N LYS A 122 -0.32 -12.57 7.41
CA LYS A 122 0.46 -13.44 8.29
C LYS A 122 1.88 -12.90 8.49
N ARG A 123 2.57 -12.50 7.42
CA ARG A 123 3.92 -11.96 7.52
C ARG A 123 3.97 -10.68 8.36
N LEU A 124 2.98 -9.79 8.21
CA LEU A 124 2.85 -8.59 9.05
C LEU A 124 2.61 -8.94 10.53
N ARG A 125 1.76 -9.93 10.82
CA ARG A 125 1.54 -10.43 12.19
C ARG A 125 2.79 -11.06 12.79
N ASP A 126 3.57 -11.78 11.98
CA ASP A 126 4.79 -12.43 12.46
C ASP A 126 5.81 -11.37 12.94
N VAL A 127 5.89 -10.21 12.28
CA VAL A 127 6.70 -9.06 12.74
C VAL A 127 6.18 -8.50 14.06
N GLU A 128 4.87 -8.29 14.20
CA GLU A 128 4.30 -7.84 15.49
C GLU A 128 4.52 -8.83 16.62
N ALA A 129 4.44 -10.14 16.33
CA ALA A 129 4.57 -11.18 17.34
C ALA A 129 5.98 -11.28 17.95
N ILE A 130 6.99 -10.72 17.26
CA ILE A 130 8.37 -10.65 17.73
C ILE A 130 8.76 -9.25 18.21
N ASP A 131 7.78 -8.35 18.40
CA ASP A 131 7.99 -6.94 18.73
C ASP A 131 8.97 -6.24 17.77
N GLY A 132 8.87 -6.58 16.47
CA GLY A 132 9.70 -5.97 15.43
C GLY A 132 9.48 -4.46 15.31
N ASP A 133 10.43 -3.78 14.69
CA ASP A 133 10.39 -2.34 14.48
C ASP A 133 10.00 -1.95 13.05
N LEU A 134 10.15 -0.66 12.73
CA LEU A 134 9.85 -0.13 11.40
C LEU A 134 10.71 -0.79 10.31
N ASP A 135 11.97 -1.06 10.58
CA ASP A 135 12.86 -1.65 9.58
C ASP A 135 12.41 -3.09 9.29
N ASP A 136 12.00 -3.85 10.32
CA ASP A 136 11.48 -5.21 10.17
C ASP A 136 10.20 -5.29 9.31
N ILE A 137 9.24 -4.39 9.53
CA ILE A 137 7.98 -4.39 8.76
C ILE A 137 8.23 -3.95 7.31
N VAL A 138 9.18 -3.02 7.08
CA VAL A 138 9.56 -2.56 5.74
C VAL A 138 10.31 -3.67 4.99
N GLU A 139 11.21 -4.40 5.65
CA GLU A 139 11.87 -5.57 5.07
C GLU A 139 10.85 -6.65 4.70
N ALA A 140 9.88 -6.92 5.59
CA ALA A 140 8.80 -7.85 5.30
C ALA A 140 7.96 -7.45 4.08
N LEU A 141 7.63 -6.16 3.93
CA LEU A 141 6.93 -5.65 2.76
C LEU A 141 7.78 -5.76 1.50
N LYS A 142 9.08 -5.44 1.59
CA LYS A 142 10.02 -5.55 0.48
C LYS A 142 10.13 -6.99 -0.02
N ASP A 143 10.27 -7.98 0.87
CA ASP A 143 10.29 -9.41 0.51
C ASP A 143 9.02 -9.81 -0.28
N LEU A 144 7.86 -9.36 0.19
CA LEU A 144 6.57 -9.64 -0.44
C LEU A 144 6.42 -8.91 -1.78
N GLY A 145 6.92 -7.68 -1.87
CA GLY A 145 6.97 -6.87 -3.08
C GLY A 145 7.85 -7.49 -4.17
N ASP A 146 9.02 -8.00 -3.78
CA ASP A 146 9.93 -8.71 -4.66
C ASP A 146 9.23 -9.95 -5.24
N ILE A 147 8.58 -10.77 -4.39
CA ILE A 147 7.78 -11.93 -4.84
C ILE A 147 6.68 -11.52 -5.82
N ALA A 148 6.01 -10.39 -5.59
CA ALA A 148 4.95 -9.89 -6.47
C ALA A 148 5.51 -9.41 -7.82
N SER A 149 6.69 -8.77 -7.80
CA SER A 149 7.32 -8.18 -8.99
C SER A 149 7.85 -9.22 -9.98
N THR A 150 8.20 -10.42 -9.52
CA THR A 150 8.84 -11.47 -10.33
C THR A 150 7.88 -12.54 -10.88
N ARG A 151 6.56 -12.32 -10.81
CA ARG A 151 5.55 -13.30 -11.23
C ARG A 151 5.27 -13.36 -12.73
#